data_AF-A0A3R7RCL4-F1
#
_entry.id   AF-A0A3R7RCL4-F1
#
_cell.length_a   1.000
_cell.length_b   1.000
_cell.length_c   1.000
_cell.angle_alpha   90.00
_cell.angle_beta   90.00
_cell.angle_gamma   90.00
#
_symmetry.space_group_name_H-M   'P 1'
#
loop_
_entity.id
_entity.type
_entity.pdbx_description
1 polymer ?
#
loop_
_entity_poly.entity_id
_entity_poly.type
_entity_poly.pdbx_seq_one_letter_code
_entity_poly.pdbx_strand_id
1 'polypeptide(L)'
;MKYRQITSRDLWVEDPTSPHYNRHLVLNREPLESWEKKAQMRQNDYPHSLKLFIAHNTEPKPVPRAGSSIFFHIWRSSGTRPTAGCTTLREINLRSLIAGLDPHKKPVYVLLPLGDYRRLKSAWDLP
;
A
#
# COMPACT_ATOMS: atom_id res chain seq x y z
N MET A 1 -6.49 13.83 6.40
CA MET A 1 -6.00 12.49 6.00
C MET A 1 -6.29 11.51 7.12
N LYS A 2 -6.87 10.33 6.86
CA LYS A 2 -7.22 9.38 7.92
C LYS A 2 -5.98 8.57 8.32
N TYR A 3 -5.51 8.75 9.55
CA TYR A 3 -4.46 7.92 10.13
C TYR A 3 -5.08 6.68 10.80
N ARG A 4 -4.36 5.56 10.75
CA ARG A 4 -4.69 4.36 11.49
C ARG A 4 -3.42 3.73 12.02
N GLN A 5 -3.40 3.48 13.33
CA GLN A 5 -2.41 2.60 13.94
C GLN A 5 -2.82 1.14 13.72
N ILE A 6 -1.91 0.36 13.16
CA ILE A 6 -2.10 -1.07 12.92
C ILE A 6 -1.89 -1.84 14.23
N THR A 7 -2.77 -2.80 14.49
CA THR A 7 -2.74 -3.69 15.65
C THR A 7 -2.65 -5.15 15.19
N SER A 8 -2.64 -6.07 16.16
CA SER A 8 -2.80 -7.51 15.92
C SER A 8 -4.13 -7.89 15.25
N ARG A 9 -5.13 -7.01 15.29
CA ARG A 9 -6.49 -7.28 14.78
C ARG A 9 -6.74 -6.71 13.38
N ASP A 10 -5.76 -5.99 12.83
CA ASP A 10 -5.83 -5.39 11.51
C ASP A 10 -5.37 -6.40 10.45
N LEU A 11 -6.25 -6.66 9.47
CA LEU A 11 -6.01 -7.60 8.39
C LEU A 11 -6.04 -6.88 7.05
N TRP A 12 -5.16 -7.29 6.13
CA TRP A 12 -5.30 -7.00 4.70
C TRP A 12 -5.44 -8.32 3.94
N VAL A 13 -6.60 -8.54 3.33
CA VAL A 13 -6.89 -9.82 2.67
C VAL A 13 -6.36 -9.82 1.24
N GLU A 14 -5.37 -10.67 0.96
CA GLU A 14 -4.74 -10.77 -0.37
C GLU A 14 -5.23 -11.97 -1.19
N ASP A 15 -6.05 -12.85 -0.61
CA ASP A 15 -6.58 -14.02 -1.31
C ASP A 15 -7.62 -13.60 -2.37
N PRO A 16 -7.37 -13.82 -3.68
CA PRO A 16 -8.28 -13.43 -4.75
C PRO A 16 -9.59 -14.21 -4.76
N THR A 17 -9.69 -15.32 -4.03
CA THR A 17 -10.93 -16.11 -3.90
C THR A 17 -11.80 -15.66 -2.72
N SER A 18 -11.26 -14.83 -1.83
CA SER A 18 -11.99 -14.35 -0.67
C SER A 18 -13.05 -13.30 -1.06
N PRO A 19 -14.25 -13.32 -0.46
CA PRO A 19 -15.22 -12.23 -0.60
C PRO A 19 -14.68 -10.89 -0.05
N HIS A 20 -13.61 -10.94 0.75
CA HIS A 20 -12.94 -9.77 1.32
C HIS A 20 -11.66 -9.38 0.57
N TYR A 21 -11.39 -9.93 -0.62
CA TYR A 21 -10.18 -9.64 -1.39
C TYR A 21 -9.87 -8.14 -1.45
N ASN A 22 -8.61 -7.78 -1.25
CA ASN A 22 -8.06 -6.42 -1.26
C ASN A 22 -8.80 -5.41 -0.36
N ARG A 23 -9.26 -5.86 0.81
CA ARG A 23 -9.89 -5.00 1.83
C ARG A 23 -9.12 -5.03 3.15
N HIS A 24 -9.16 -3.88 3.83
CA HIS A 24 -8.76 -3.77 5.23
C HIS A 24 -9.92 -4.19 6.13
N LEU A 25 -9.68 -5.20 6.98
CA LEU A 25 -10.63 -5.64 8.00
C LEU A 25 -10.04 -5.39 9.38
N VAL A 26 -10.91 -5.09 10.34
CA VAL A 26 -10.53 -4.98 11.76
C VAL A 26 -11.39 -5.95 12.54
N LEU A 27 -10.77 -6.95 13.13
CA LEU A 27 -11.46 -7.93 13.97
C LEU A 27 -11.79 -7.32 15.34
N ASN A 28 -12.90 -7.76 15.94
CA ASN A 28 -13.23 -7.43 17.34
C ASN A 28 -12.49 -8.32 18.35
N ARG A 29 -11.82 -9.38 17.87
CA ARG A 29 -11.00 -10.34 18.62
C ARG A 29 -9.63 -10.52 17.96
N GLU A 30 -8.73 -11.22 18.63
CA GLU A 30 -7.49 -11.70 18.00
C GLU A 30 -7.80 -12.70 16.86
N PRO A 31 -6.95 -12.77 15.82
CA PRO A 31 -7.12 -13.72 14.72
C PRO A 31 -6.87 -15.16 15.20
N LEU A 32 -7.83 -16.03 14.92
CA LEU A 32 -7.83 -17.43 15.35
C LEU A 32 -7.63 -18.35 14.16
N GLU A 33 -8.28 -18.04 13.03
CA GLU A 33 -8.28 -18.85 11.83
C GLU A 33 -7.01 -18.65 11.01
N SER A 34 -6.60 -19.69 10.26
CA SER A 34 -5.37 -19.67 9.48
C SER A 34 -5.34 -18.56 8.43
N TRP A 35 -6.49 -18.28 7.79
CA TRP A 35 -6.57 -17.22 6.79
C TRP A 35 -6.48 -15.82 7.42
N GLU A 36 -7.03 -15.63 8.63
CA GLU A 36 -6.94 -14.36 9.36
C GLU A 36 -5.48 -14.09 9.75
N LYS A 37 -4.79 -15.10 10.28
CA LYS A 37 -3.36 -15.02 10.61
C LYS A 37 -2.51 -14.71 9.38
N LYS A 38 -2.83 -15.29 8.22
CA LYS A 38 -2.15 -15.00 6.95
C LYS A 38 -2.41 -13.57 6.46
N ALA A 39 -3.63 -13.06 6.66
CA ALA A 39 -4.01 -11.71 6.28
C ALA A 39 -3.54 -10.64 7.29
N GLN A 40 -3.01 -11.04 8.44
CA GLN A 40 -2.62 -10.12 9.51
C GLN A 40 -1.55 -9.14 9.01
N MET A 41 -1.81 -7.83 9.21
CA MET A 41 -0.87 -6.81 8.78
C MET A 41 0.37 -6.81 9.68
N ARG A 42 1.56 -6.86 9.08
CA ARG A 42 2.84 -6.92 9.82
C ARG A 42 2.94 -5.92 10.98
N GLN A 43 3.22 -6.45 12.16
CA GLN A 43 3.59 -5.70 13.37
C GLN A 43 5.10 -5.84 13.64
N ASN A 44 5.66 -4.90 14.39
CA ASN A 44 7.05 -4.96 14.88
C ASN A 44 8.14 -5.09 13.79
N ASP A 45 7.84 -4.71 12.56
CA ASP A 45 8.80 -4.70 11.45
C ASP A 45 9.06 -3.25 11.03
N TYR A 46 10.27 -2.73 11.26
CA TYR A 46 10.60 -1.31 11.04
C TYR A 46 10.24 -0.81 9.62
N PRO A 47 10.56 -1.54 8.52
CA PRO A 47 10.09 -1.20 7.17
C PRO A 47 8.58 -0.95 7.03
N HIS A 48 7.76 -1.56 7.90
CA HIS A 48 6.30 -1.45 7.89
C HIS A 48 5.74 -0.58 9.02
N SER A 49 6.60 0.06 9.83
CA SER A 49 6.18 0.98 10.91
C SER A 49 5.50 2.26 10.41
N LEU A 50 5.75 2.65 9.16
CA LEU A 50 5.07 3.75 8.48
C LEU A 50 4.67 3.29 7.07
N LYS A 51 3.40 3.48 6.72
CA LYS A 51 2.87 3.16 5.40
C LYS A 51 1.98 4.29 4.89
N LEU A 52 1.98 4.48 3.59
CA LEU A 52 0.96 5.26 2.87
C LEU A 52 0.18 4.28 2.00
N PHE A 53 -1.12 4.18 2.26
CA PHE A 53 -2.02 3.33 1.49
C PHE A 53 -2.27 3.92 0.10
N ILE A 54 -2.16 3.07 -0.93
CA ILE A 54 -2.51 3.40 -2.31
C ILE A 54 -3.74 2.58 -2.67
N ALA A 55 -4.84 3.26 -3.03
CA ALA A 55 -6.13 2.67 -3.38
C ALA A 55 -6.14 1.99 -4.76
N HIS A 56 -5.11 1.21 -5.05
CA HIS A 56 -4.98 0.42 -6.27
C HIS A 56 -5.91 -0.78 -6.22
N ASN A 57 -6.84 -0.87 -7.17
CA ASN A 57 -7.76 -2.00 -7.30
C ASN A 57 -8.60 -2.29 -6.03
N THR A 58 -9.05 -1.27 -5.29
CA THR A 58 -9.77 -1.46 -4.01
C THR A 58 -11.26 -1.16 -4.08
N GLU A 59 -11.64 0.01 -4.60
CA GLU A 59 -13.01 0.52 -4.58
C GLU A 59 -13.57 0.71 -6.00
N PRO A 60 -14.89 0.55 -6.22
CA PRO A 60 -15.92 0.05 -5.28
C PRO A 60 -15.91 -1.48 -5.13
N LYS A 61 -15.31 -2.18 -6.10
CA LYS A 61 -15.15 -3.64 -6.08
C LYS A 61 -13.80 -4.01 -6.66
N PRO A 62 -12.94 -4.70 -5.89
CA PRO A 62 -11.64 -5.14 -6.37
C PRO A 62 -11.80 -6.26 -7.41
N VAL A 63 -10.99 -6.22 -8.47
CA VAL A 63 -10.92 -7.26 -9.49
C VAL A 63 -9.90 -8.31 -9.02
N PRO A 64 -10.30 -9.58 -8.80
CA PRO A 64 -9.37 -10.64 -8.40
C PRO A 64 -8.15 -10.73 -9.32
N ARG A 65 -6.96 -10.90 -8.73
CA ARG A 65 -5.67 -11.02 -9.43
C ARG A 65 -5.18 -9.75 -10.15
N ALA A 66 -5.85 -8.60 -10.01
CA ALA A 66 -5.40 -7.31 -10.56
C ALA A 66 -4.51 -6.51 -9.58
N GLY A 67 -3.87 -7.19 -8.62
CA GLY A 67 -3.01 -6.60 -7.59
C GLY A 67 -3.77 -6.23 -6.32
N SER A 68 -3.09 -6.31 -5.17
CA SER A 68 -3.63 -6.02 -3.84
C SER A 68 -2.54 -5.51 -2.90
N SER A 69 -2.93 -4.93 -1.76
CA SER A 69 -1.98 -4.59 -0.68
C SER A 69 -0.87 -3.64 -1.14
N ILE A 70 -1.24 -2.61 -1.91
CA ILE A 70 -0.28 -1.64 -2.46
C ILE A 70 -0.11 -0.48 -1.48
N PHE A 71 1.14 -0.30 -1.04
CA PHE A 71 1.53 0.76 -0.13
C PHE A 71 2.84 1.39 -0.59
N PHE A 72 3.07 2.63 -0.14
CA PHE A 72 4.44 3.03 0.16
C PHE A 72 4.83 2.56 1.55
N HIS A 73 6.07 2.13 1.74
CA HIS A 73 6.62 1.88 3.08
C HIS A 73 8.13 2.18 3.14
N ILE A 74 8.71 2.09 4.34
CA ILE A 74 10.14 2.36 4.52
C ILE A 74 10.93 1.24 3.85
N TRP A 75 11.97 1.58 3.08
CA TRP A 75 12.79 0.61 2.39
C TRP A 75 13.59 -0.29 3.34
N ARG A 76 13.94 -1.49 2.87
CA ARG A 76 14.83 -2.42 3.60
C ARG A 76 16.21 -2.41 2.94
N SER A 77 17.26 -2.68 3.72
CA SER A 77 18.62 -2.84 3.21
C SER A 77 19.08 -1.67 2.33
N SER A 78 18.80 -0.44 2.78
CA SER A 78 19.13 0.80 2.05
C SER A 78 18.60 0.84 0.61
N GLY A 79 17.45 0.21 0.35
CA GLY A 79 16.78 0.21 -0.96
C GLY A 79 17.24 -0.88 -1.92
N THR A 80 18.18 -1.74 -1.53
CA THR A 80 18.69 -2.81 -2.40
C THR A 80 17.76 -4.03 -2.51
N ARG A 81 16.83 -4.18 -1.55
CA ARG A 81 15.90 -5.32 -1.55
C ARG A 81 14.62 -4.99 -2.35
N PRO A 82 14.25 -5.81 -3.35
CA PRO A 82 13.02 -5.60 -4.10
C PRO A 82 11.77 -5.85 -3.25
N THR A 83 10.64 -5.29 -3.70
CA THR A 83 9.30 -5.54 -3.16
C THR A 83 8.49 -6.38 -4.15
N ALA A 84 7.36 -6.92 -3.69
CA ALA A 84 6.38 -7.60 -4.54
C ALA A 84 5.27 -6.65 -5.05
N GLY A 85 5.56 -5.35 -5.19
CA GLY A 85 4.61 -4.35 -5.73
C GLY A 85 4.48 -3.07 -4.92
N CYS A 86 4.86 -3.08 -3.63
CA CYS A 86 4.95 -1.84 -2.85
C CYS A 86 6.05 -0.92 -3.37
N THR A 87 5.90 0.39 -3.13
CA THR A 87 6.98 1.35 -3.39
C THR A 87 7.71 1.68 -2.10
N THR A 88 9.03 1.77 -2.14
CA THR A 88 9.81 1.98 -0.93
C THR A 88 10.70 3.20 -1.00
N LEU A 89 10.77 3.92 0.12
CA LEU A 89 11.54 5.15 0.26
C LEU A 89 12.35 5.13 1.57
N ARG A 90 13.36 6.00 1.67
CA ARG A 90 13.92 6.39 2.97
C ARG A 90 12.80 6.92 3.87
N GLU A 91 12.87 6.64 5.16
CA GLU A 91 11.85 7.10 6.11
C GLU A 91 11.63 8.62 6.03
N ILE A 92 12.70 9.41 5.99
CA ILE A 92 12.60 10.87 5.90
C ILE A 92 11.85 11.34 4.64
N ASN A 93 12.03 10.66 3.51
CA ASN A 93 11.35 10.97 2.26
C ASN A 93 9.87 10.56 2.33
N LEU A 94 9.58 9.39 2.91
CA LEU A 94 8.20 8.94 3.10
C LEU A 94 7.42 9.87 4.04
N ARG A 95 8.04 10.31 5.14
CA ARG A 95 7.45 11.29 6.06
C ARG A 95 7.18 12.62 5.36
N SER A 96 8.15 13.12 4.59
CA SER A 96 8.01 14.36 3.83
C SER A 96 6.89 14.26 2.79
N LEU A 97 6.81 13.13 2.07
CA LEU A 97 5.72 12.86 1.13
C LEU A 97 4.36 12.88 1.84
N ILE A 98 4.19 12.12 2.92
CA ILE A 98 2.94 12.05 3.67
C ILE A 98 2.53 13.44 4.21
N ALA A 99 3.49 14.20 4.74
CA ALA A 99 3.24 15.55 5.25
C ALA A 99 2.80 16.55 4.17
N GLY A 100 3.27 16.37 2.93
CA GLY A 100 2.91 17.23 1.79
C GLY A 100 1.62 16.83 1.06
N LEU A 101 1.06 15.64 1.34
CA LEU A 101 -0.14 15.17 0.65
C LEU A 101 -1.41 15.82 1.19
N ASP A 102 -2.12 16.48 0.28
CA ASP A 102 -3.48 16.96 0.52
C ASP A 102 -4.50 16.03 -0.18
N PRO A 103 -5.26 15.22 0.56
CA PRO A 103 -6.24 14.31 -0.04
C PRO A 103 -7.37 15.03 -0.78
N HIS A 104 -7.66 16.31 -0.47
CA HIS A 104 -8.68 17.08 -1.17
C HIS A 104 -8.27 17.40 -2.62
N LYS A 105 -6.97 17.42 -2.91
CA LYS A 105 -6.43 17.59 -4.26
C LYS A 105 -6.47 16.31 -5.10
N LYS A 106 -6.98 15.20 -4.55
CA LYS A 106 -7.10 13.89 -5.23
C LYS A 106 -5.78 13.46 -5.90
N PRO A 107 -4.68 13.38 -5.14
CA PRO A 107 -3.38 13.03 -5.69
C PRO A 107 -3.41 11.65 -6.34
N VAL A 108 -2.77 11.54 -7.50
CA VAL A 108 -2.62 10.28 -8.25
C VAL A 108 -1.18 9.81 -8.15
N TYR A 109 -0.99 8.51 -7.93
CA TYR A 109 0.31 7.87 -7.97
C TYR A 109 0.52 7.20 -9.33
N VAL A 110 1.57 7.60 -10.04
CA VAL A 110 1.95 7.06 -11.35
C VAL A 110 3.34 6.43 -11.22
N LEU A 111 3.46 5.15 -11.60
CA LEU A 111 4.72 4.41 -11.63
C LEU A 111 4.95 3.90 -13.04
N LEU A 112 6.04 4.37 -13.67
CA LEU A 112 6.37 4.03 -15.05
C LEU A 112 7.87 3.72 -15.17
N PRO A 113 8.27 2.78 -16.04
CA PRO A 113 9.64 2.72 -16.54
C PRO A 113 10.04 4.07 -17.16
N LEU A 114 11.33 4.41 -17.10
CA LEU A 114 11.82 5.71 -17.58
C LEU A 114 11.49 5.98 -19.05
N GLY A 115 11.52 4.94 -19.90
CA GLY A 115 11.15 5.05 -21.31
C GLY A 115 9.68 5.42 -21.50
N ASP A 116 8.78 4.81 -20.72
CA ASP A 116 7.35 5.10 -20.77
C ASP A 116 7.02 6.48 -20.20
N TYR A 117 7.67 6.89 -19.11
CA TYR A 117 7.53 8.24 -18.58
C TYR A 117 7.89 9.28 -19.65
N ARG A 118 9.04 9.14 -20.33
CA ARG A 118 9.46 10.06 -21.40
C ARG A 118 8.45 10.12 -22.55
N ARG A 119 7.92 8.96 -22.94
CA ARG A 119 6.94 8.83 -24.04
C ARG A 119 5.58 9.42 -23.68
N LEU A 120 5.13 9.26 -22.43
CA LEU A 120 3.79 9.65 -21.97
C LEU A 120 3.75 11.03 -21.32
N LYS A 121 4.90 11.62 -20.98
CA LYS A 121 4.99 12.87 -20.21
C LYS A 121 4.06 13.97 -20.74
N SER A 122 4.15 14.28 -22.03
CA SER A 122 3.34 15.33 -22.65
C SER A 122 1.86 14.96 -22.76
N ALA A 123 1.55 13.70 -23.11
CA ALA A 123 0.18 13.26 -23.33
C ALA A 123 -0.63 13.17 -22.02
N TRP A 124 0.04 12.93 -20.90
CA TRP A 124 -0.57 12.75 -19.58
C TRP A 124 -0.33 13.92 -18.61
N ASP A 125 0.27 15.01 -19.11
CA ASP A 125 0.63 16.19 -18.31
C ASP A 125 1.42 15.83 -17.02
N LEU A 126 2.38 14.91 -17.16
CA LEU A 126 3.23 14.49 -16.05
C LEU A 126 4.30 15.56 -15.78
N PRO A 127 4.68 15.77 -14.50
CA PRO A 127 5.74 16.71 -14.12
C PRO A 127 7.06 16.38 -14.81
#